data_AF-A0A7V9LDK9-F1
#
_entry.id   AF-A0A7V9LDK9-F1
#
_cell.length_a   1.000
_cell.length_b   1.000
_cell.length_c   1.000
_cell.angle_alpha   90.00
_cell.angle_beta   90.00
_cell.angle_gamma   90.00
#
_symmetry.space_group_name_H-M   'P 1'
#
loop_
_entity.id
_entity.type
_entity.pdbx_description
1 polymer ?
#
loop_
_entity_poly.entity_id
_entity_poly.type
_entity_poly.pdbx_seq_one_letter_code
_entity_poly.pdbx_strand_id
1 'polypeptide(L)'
;YLTNGASVTGVSGAKNTAAYWRVATPAGRTLTVKISGGSGDADLYTRFGSRPTTATYLCRPYINGNSETCSSTNTSAGDYYVMLRGYAAYSGLTLIASF
;
A
#
# COMPACT_ATOMS: atom_id res chain seq x y z
N TYR A 1 8.46 4.71 -7.30
CA TYR A 1 9.16 4.72 -6.00
C TYR A 1 8.43 5.72 -5.11
N LEU A 2 8.16 5.35 -3.86
CA LEU A 2 7.51 6.21 -2.88
C LEU A 2 8.60 6.87 -2.04
N THR A 3 8.52 8.19 -1.92
CA THR A 3 9.33 8.98 -0.98
C THR A 3 8.60 9.09 0.35
N ASN A 4 9.36 9.27 1.45
CA ASN A 4 8.78 9.41 2.78
C ASN A 4 7.78 10.58 2.83
N GLY A 5 6.54 10.30 3.21
CA GLY A 5 5.47 11.30 3.29
C GLY A 5 4.88 11.70 1.93
N ALA A 6 5.31 11.08 0.84
CA ALA A 6 4.76 11.38 -0.48
C ALA A 6 3.39 10.73 -0.65
N SER A 7 2.42 11.56 -1.02
CA SER A 7 1.11 11.14 -1.48
C SER A 7 1.13 10.91 -2.99
N VAL A 8 0.76 9.70 -3.41
CA VAL A 8 0.43 9.37 -4.79
C VAL A 8 -1.07 9.51 -4.92
N THR A 9 -1.52 10.58 -5.56
CA THR A 9 -2.93 10.84 -5.85
C THR A 9 -3.29 10.33 -7.25
N GLY A 10 -4.60 10.19 -7.50
CA GLY A 10 -5.08 9.79 -8.83
C GLY A 10 -4.82 8.31 -9.16
N VAL A 11 -4.56 7.48 -8.16
CA VAL A 11 -4.31 6.05 -8.38
C VAL A 11 -5.60 5.41 -8.86
N SER A 12 -5.48 4.66 -9.96
CA SER A 12 -6.59 3.97 -10.60
C SER A 12 -6.14 2.60 -11.07
N GLY A 13 -7.08 1.67 -11.12
CA GLY A 13 -6.84 0.30 -11.55
C GLY A 13 -8.14 -0.39 -11.91
N ALA A 14 -8.08 -1.29 -12.89
CA ALA A 14 -9.22 -2.11 -13.24
C ALA A 14 -9.40 -3.26 -12.23
N LYS A 15 -10.59 -3.88 -12.23
CA LYS A 15 -10.87 -5.08 -11.44
C LYS A 15 -9.83 -6.17 -11.74
N ASN A 16 -9.35 -6.85 -10.70
CA ASN A 16 -8.30 -7.87 -10.74
C ASN A 16 -6.91 -7.38 -11.18
N THR A 17 -6.70 -6.07 -11.33
CA THR A 17 -5.37 -5.53 -11.59
C THR A 17 -4.65 -5.20 -10.29
N ALA A 18 -3.33 -5.35 -10.32
CA ALA A 18 -2.46 -5.05 -9.20
C ALA A 18 -1.43 -4.00 -9.60
N ALA A 19 -1.37 -2.92 -8.84
CA ALA A 19 -0.36 -1.89 -8.97
C ALA A 19 0.65 -2.04 -7.83
N TYR A 20 1.93 -1.79 -8.13
CA TYR A 20 3.04 -2.04 -7.21
C TYR A 20 3.85 -0.77 -6.99
N TRP A 21 4.20 -0.53 -5.74
CA TRP A 21 5.11 0.52 -5.32
C TRP A 21 6.19 -0.08 -4.41
N ARG A 22 7.32 0.63 -4.34
CA ARG A 22 8.38 0.34 -3.38
C ARG A 22 8.75 1.60 -2.61
N VAL A 23 9.03 1.47 -1.33
CA VAL A 23 9.51 2.51 -0.42
C VAL A 23 10.77 1.99 0.26
N ALA A 24 11.85 2.76 0.22
CA ALA A 24 13.07 2.44 0.94
C ALA A 24 12.96 3.00 2.36
N THR A 25 12.88 2.11 3.35
CA THR A 25 12.80 2.46 4.77
C THR A 25 14.11 2.15 5.48
N PRO A 26 14.59 3.01 6.39
CA PRO A 26 15.69 2.68 7.29
C PRO A 26 15.22 1.79 8.44
N ALA A 27 16.16 1.09 9.08
CA ALA A 27 15.84 0.21 10.21
C ALA A 27 15.33 0.98 11.43
N GLY A 28 14.41 0.38 12.19
CA GLY A 28 13.89 0.95 13.44
C GLY A 28 12.86 2.07 13.27
N ARG A 29 12.31 2.26 12.06
CA ARG A 29 11.22 3.21 11.80
C ARG A 29 9.85 2.55 11.80
N THR A 30 8.80 3.36 11.94
CA THR A 30 7.41 2.91 11.84
C THR A 30 6.85 3.33 10.50
N LEU A 31 6.82 2.40 9.55
CA LEU A 31 6.22 2.65 8.24
C LEU A 31 4.71 2.56 8.34
N THR A 32 4.03 3.65 8.01
CA THR A 32 2.59 3.74 7.88
C THR A 32 2.24 3.96 6.41
N VAL A 33 1.54 3.00 5.83
CA VAL A 33 0.99 3.07 4.48
C VAL A 33 -0.52 3.19 4.61
N LYS A 34 -1.09 4.26 4.05
CA LYS A 34 -2.53 4.47 4.05
C LYS A 34 -3.03 4.75 2.64
N ILE A 35 -4.21 4.25 2.34
CA ILE A 35 -4.96 4.62 1.15
C ILE A 35 -6.25 5.30 1.58
N SER A 36 -6.70 6.30 0.84
CA SER A 36 -7.95 7.00 1.10
C SER A 36 -8.50 7.70 -0.15
N GLY A 37 -9.79 8.04 -0.11
CA GLY A 37 -10.48 8.76 -1.17
C GLY A 37 -10.94 7.86 -2.32
N GLY A 38 -11.21 8.47 -3.48
CA GLY A 38 -11.65 7.78 -4.71
C GLY A 38 -12.95 7.00 -4.60
N SER A 39 -13.22 6.24 -5.66
CA SER A 39 -14.38 5.35 -5.78
C SER A 39 -13.92 3.96 -6.24
N GLY A 40 -14.71 2.93 -5.94
CA GLY A 40 -14.39 1.53 -6.20
C GLY A 40 -14.08 0.75 -4.92
N ASP A 41 -13.31 -0.32 -5.08
CA ASP A 41 -12.90 -1.21 -3.99
C ASP A 41 -11.48 -1.71 -4.27
N ALA A 42 -10.51 -1.23 -3.49
CA ALA A 42 -9.11 -1.55 -3.66
C ALA A 42 -8.51 -2.03 -2.34
N ASP A 43 -7.88 -3.20 -2.39
CA ASP A 43 -7.24 -3.86 -1.27
C ASP A 43 -5.75 -3.48 -1.20
N LEU A 44 -5.28 -3.11 -0.03
CA LEU A 44 -3.91 -2.78 0.31
C LEU A 44 -3.16 -3.99 0.85
N TYR A 45 -2.04 -4.30 0.20
CA TYR A 45 -1.10 -5.34 0.64
C TYR A 45 0.28 -4.73 0.82
N THR A 46 0.95 -5.08 1.91
CA THR A 46 2.33 -4.64 2.18
C THR A 46 3.23 -5.83 2.48
N ARG A 47 4.50 -5.77 2.09
CA ARG A 47 5.51 -6.80 2.36
C ARG A 47 6.91 -6.22 2.36
N PHE A 48 7.74 -6.62 3.30
CA PHE A 48 9.16 -6.24 3.35
C PHE A 48 10.03 -7.17 2.47
N GLY A 49 10.99 -6.59 1.77
CA GLY A 49 12.05 -7.31 1.03
C GLY A 49 11.60 -8.06 -0.23
N SER A 50 10.29 -8.15 -0.50
CA SER A 50 9.74 -8.83 -1.68
C SER A 50 8.34 -8.34 -2.00
N ARG A 51 7.91 -8.53 -3.26
CA ARG A 51 6.57 -8.17 -3.71
C ARG A 51 5.49 -8.96 -2.94
N PRO A 52 4.45 -8.30 -2.40
CA PRO A 52 3.33 -8.99 -1.78
C PRO A 52 2.61 -9.85 -2.82
N THR A 53 2.03 -10.94 -2.35
CA THR A 53 1.06 -11.75 -3.10
C THR A 53 -0.23 -11.86 -2.31
N THR A 54 -1.28 -12.35 -2.95
CA THR A 54 -2.59 -12.57 -2.31
C THR A 54 -2.54 -13.63 -1.20
N ALA A 55 -1.49 -14.45 -1.16
CA ALA A 55 -1.26 -15.46 -0.13
C ALA A 55 -0.16 -15.05 0.87
N THR A 56 0.70 -14.09 0.53
CA THR A 56 1.84 -13.70 1.35
C THR A 56 1.93 -12.18 1.46
N TYR A 57 1.39 -11.68 2.56
CA TYR A 57 1.33 -10.28 2.93
C TYR A 57 1.67 -10.12 4.41
N LEU A 58 2.20 -8.96 4.77
CA LEU A 58 2.63 -8.63 6.13
C LEU A 58 1.51 -7.88 6.87
N CYS A 59 0.77 -7.04 6.15
CA CYS A 59 -0.41 -6.37 6.68
C CYS A 59 -1.51 -6.28 5.61
N ARG A 60 -2.73 -6.58 6.05
CA ARG A 60 -4.00 -6.37 5.36
C ARG A 60 -5.06 -6.05 6.43
N PRO A 61 -5.43 -4.77 6.64
CA PRO A 61 -6.52 -4.44 7.53
C PRO A 61 -7.78 -4.93 6.82
N TYR A 62 -8.53 -5.88 7.39
CA TYR A 62 -9.73 -6.43 6.78
C TYR A 62 -10.89 -5.41 6.75
N ILE A 63 -10.65 -4.24 6.18
CA ILE A 63 -11.59 -3.11 6.11
C ILE A 63 -12.10 -3.05 4.68
N ASN A 64 -13.42 -3.10 4.53
CA ASN A 64 -14.05 -2.91 3.23
C ASN A 64 -13.96 -1.45 2.78
N GLY A 65 -13.62 -1.25 1.51
CA GLY A 65 -13.61 0.06 0.86
C GLY A 65 -12.21 0.64 0.67
N ASN A 66 -12.18 1.92 0.31
CA ASN A 66 -10.99 2.59 -0.22
C ASN A 66 -10.09 3.23 0.84
N SER A 67 -10.37 2.97 2.12
CA SER A 67 -9.71 3.59 3.26
C SER A 67 -9.08 2.54 4.16
N GLU A 68 -7.89 2.10 3.78
CA GLU A 68 -7.11 1.09 4.50
C GLU A 68 -5.80 1.69 5.02
N THR A 69 -5.38 1.28 6.20
CA THR A 69 -4.11 1.71 6.80
C THR A 69 -3.34 0.51 7.33
N CYS A 70 -2.10 0.37 6.89
CA CYS A 70 -1.13 -0.60 7.36
C CYS A 70 0.02 0.10 8.07
N SER A 71 0.24 -0.23 9.33
CA SER A 71 1.42 0.19 10.08
C SER A 71 2.34 -1.00 10.34
N SER A 72 3.60 -0.82 9.99
CA SER A 72 4.70 -1.76 10.24
C SER A 72 5.66 -1.09 11.22
N THR A 73 5.62 -1.50 12.48
CA THR A 73 6.56 -1.08 13.50
C THR A 73 7.89 -1.84 13.34
N ASN A 74 9.00 -1.24 13.75
CA ASN A 74 10.34 -1.83 13.61
C ASN A 74 10.66 -2.29 12.18
N THR A 75 10.43 -1.42 11.20
CA THR A 75 10.85 -1.69 9.81
C THR A 75 12.35 -1.99 9.77
N SER A 76 12.74 -2.95 8.93
CA SER A 76 14.14 -3.24 8.67
C SER A 76 14.65 -2.34 7.55
N ALA A 77 15.95 -2.06 7.54
CA ALA A 77 16.58 -1.31 6.46
C ALA A 77 16.42 -2.09 5.15
N GLY A 78 15.73 -1.50 4.18
CA GLY A 78 15.49 -2.13 2.89
C GLY A 78 14.21 -1.63 2.20
N ASP A 79 13.86 -2.32 1.11
CA ASP A 79 12.67 -2.01 0.32
C ASP A 79 11.42 -2.66 0.90
N TYR A 80 10.48 -1.84 1.33
CA TYR A 80 9.09 -2.24 1.52
C TYR A 80 8.33 -2.14 0.22
N TYR A 81 7.61 -3.20 -0.12
CA TYR A 81 6.76 -3.25 -1.29
C TYR A 81 5.30 -3.09 -0.87
N VAL A 82 4.60 -2.23 -1.58
CA VAL A 82 3.17 -1.99 -1.44
C VAL A 82 2.49 -2.42 -2.73
N MET A 83 1.39 -3.14 -2.60
CA MET A 83 0.57 -3.59 -3.71
C MET A 83 -0.87 -3.15 -3.45
N LEU A 84 -1.46 -2.39 -4.36
CA LEU A 84 -2.90 -2.21 -4.40
C LEU A 84 -3.48 -3.18 -5.40
N ARG A 85 -4.49 -3.94 -4.98
CA ARG A 85 -5.27 -4.81 -5.87
C ARG A 85 -6.69 -4.31 -5.95
N GLY A 86 -7.20 -4.06 -7.16
CA GLY A 86 -8.60 -3.69 -7.33
C GLY A 86 -9.50 -4.91 -7.20
N TYR A 87 -10.22 -5.04 -6.08
CA TYR A 87 -11.32 -6.00 -5.98
C TYR A 87 -12.45 -5.60 -6.95
N ALA A 88 -12.69 -4.30 -7.09
CA ALA A 88 -13.45 -3.68 -8.15
C ALA A 88 -12.57 -2.68 -8.93
N ALA A 89 -13.08 -2.17 -10.05
CA ALA A 89 -12.42 -1.05 -10.72
C ALA A 89 -12.44 0.16 -9.78
N TYR A 90 -11.27 0.76 -9.56
CA TYR A 90 -11.11 1.88 -8.66
C TYR A 90 -10.41 3.05 -9.35
N SER A 91 -10.73 4.27 -8.92
CA SER A 91 -10.15 5.48 -9.51
C SER A 91 -10.14 6.65 -8.54
N GLY A 92 -9.10 7.46 -8.64
CA GLY A 92 -8.95 8.67 -7.82
C GLY A 92 -8.53 8.39 -6.38
N LEU A 93 -7.91 7.22 -6.12
CA LEU A 93 -7.37 6.91 -4.80
C LEU A 93 -6.13 7.73 -4.52
N THR A 94 -5.91 7.98 -3.24
CA THR A 94 -4.68 8.57 -2.72
C THR A 94 -3.97 7.56 -1.86
N LEU A 95 -2.76 7.19 -2.23
CA LEU A 95 -1.87 6.34 -1.46
C LEU A 95 -0.79 7.20 -0.80
N ILE A 96 -0.52 6.99 0.48
CA ILE A 96 0.48 7.74 1.24
C ILE A 96 1.32 6.73 2.02
N ALA A 97 2.64 6.83 1.92
CA ALA A 97 3.57 6.02 2.71
C ALA A 97 4.52 6.94 3.49
N SER A 98 4.59 6.76 4.81
CA SER A 98 5.42 7.59 5.71
C SER A 98 6.11 6.75 6.79
N PHE A 99 7.35 7.07 7.15
CA PHE A 99 8.17 6.35 8.12
C PHE A 99 9.12 7.26 8.93
#